data_AF-A0A1F7M0Y3-F1
#
_entry.id   AF-A0A1F7M0Y3-F1
#
_cell.length_a   1.000
_cell.length_b   1.000
_cell.length_c   1.000
_cell.angle_alpha   90.00
_cell.angle_beta   90.00
_cell.angle_gamma   90.00
#
_symmetry.space_group_name_H-M   'P 1'
#
loop_
_entity.id
_entity.type
_entity.pdbx_description
1 polymer ?
#
loop_
_entity_poly.entity_id
_entity_poly.type
_entity_poly.pdbx_seq_one_letter_code
_entity_poly.pdbx_strand_id
1 'polypeptide(L)'
;MLTTDRVGGVALALIGLFVLFESRKLPLGTLQNPGPAAMPVVLAVLLLGFGAALVALGAGAARLAAVGWSEWRHAVAIFGVCAFAALALERLGYRVTMVAALAFLVGGVERRGVVFTLVFALALALGTFFVFDTVLRVPLPRGPLRF
;
A
#
# COMPACT_ATOMS: atom_id res chain seq x y z
N MET A 1 -11.07 -28.72 -2.71
CA MET A 1 -9.68 -28.34 -3.08
C MET A 1 -9.56 -26.83 -3.06
N LEU A 2 -8.53 -26.28 -2.41
CA LEU A 2 -8.28 -24.83 -2.35
C LEU A 2 -7.62 -24.37 -3.66
N THR A 3 -8.32 -23.55 -4.44
CA THR A 3 -7.80 -22.89 -5.64
C THR A 3 -7.37 -21.47 -5.28
N THR A 4 -6.41 -20.91 -6.03
CA THR A 4 -5.91 -19.54 -5.80
C THR A 4 -7.06 -18.53 -5.84
N ASP A 5 -7.99 -18.67 -6.78
CA ASP A 5 -9.16 -17.80 -6.93
C ASP A 5 -10.10 -17.88 -5.72
N ARG A 6 -10.29 -19.06 -5.12
CA ARG A 6 -11.10 -19.19 -3.90
C ARG A 6 -10.44 -18.51 -2.71
N VAL A 7 -9.12 -18.60 -2.59
CA VAL A 7 -8.38 -17.93 -1.51
C VAL A 7 -8.40 -16.43 -1.70
N GLY A 8 -8.14 -15.94 -2.91
CA GLY A 8 -8.24 -14.54 -3.25
C GLY A 8 -9.66 -14.01 -3.04
N GLY A 9 -10.67 -14.76 -3.46
CA GLY A 9 -12.07 -14.40 -3.28
C GLY A 9 -12.49 -14.33 -1.80
N VAL A 10 -12.08 -15.29 -0.98
CA VAL A 10 -12.29 -15.24 0.48
C VAL A 10 -11.56 -14.05 1.10
N ALA A 11 -10.32 -13.78 0.71
CA ALA A 11 -9.57 -12.63 1.22
C ALA A 11 -10.26 -11.29 0.87
N LEU A 12 -10.71 -11.11 -0.37
CA LEU A 12 -11.46 -9.94 -0.80
C LEU A 12 -12.77 -9.79 -0.02
N ALA A 13 -13.49 -10.90 0.19
CA ALA A 13 -14.73 -10.89 0.95
C ALA A 13 -14.50 -10.51 2.42
N LEU A 14 -13.43 -11.02 3.05
CA LEU A 14 -13.06 -10.66 4.42
C LEU A 14 -12.69 -9.18 4.54
N ILE A 15 -11.92 -8.64 3.59
CA ILE A 15 -11.59 -7.21 3.55
C ILE A 15 -12.86 -6.37 3.38
N GLY A 16 -13.72 -6.73 2.43
CA GLY A 16 -15.00 -6.03 2.24
C GLY A 16 -15.88 -6.06 3.49
N LEU A 17 -15.98 -7.20 4.17
CA LEU A 17 -16.73 -7.32 5.41
C LEU A 17 -16.14 -6.46 6.54
N PHE A 18 -14.82 -6.42 6.66
CA PHE A 18 -14.12 -5.57 7.62
C PHE A 18 -14.37 -4.08 7.34
N VAL A 19 -14.27 -3.64 6.08
CA VAL A 19 -14.54 -2.25 5.69
C VAL A 19 -16.01 -1.89 5.97
N LEU A 20 -16.96 -2.78 5.68
CA LEU A 20 -18.37 -2.55 6.04
C LEU A 20 -18.55 -2.40 7.55
N PHE A 21 -17.86 -3.23 8.34
CA PHE A 21 -17.92 -3.17 9.80
C PHE A 21 -17.39 -1.83 10.34
N GLU A 22 -16.22 -1.37 9.87
CA GLU A 22 -15.66 -0.06 10.24
C GLU A 22 -16.52 1.10 9.73
N SER A 23 -17.10 0.98 8.54
CA SER A 23 -17.95 2.02 7.94
C SER A 23 -19.23 2.29 8.74
N ARG A 24 -19.66 1.36 9.62
CA ARG A 24 -20.81 1.59 10.52
C ARG A 24 -20.58 2.72 11.52
N LYS A 25 -19.32 3.08 11.79
CA LYS A 25 -18.95 4.19 12.67
C LYS A 25 -19.13 5.56 11.99
N LEU A 26 -19.37 5.57 10.68
CA LEU A 26 -19.42 6.77 9.86
C LEU A 26 -20.84 6.98 9.28
N PRO A 27 -21.30 8.24 9.15
CA PRO A 27 -22.59 8.50 8.55
C PRO A 27 -22.55 8.22 7.04
N LEU A 28 -23.53 7.46 6.56
CA LEU A 28 -23.73 7.18 5.13
C LEU A 28 -24.24 8.40 4.35
N GLY A 29 -24.87 9.36 5.04
CA GLY A 29 -25.53 10.50 4.41
C GLY A 29 -26.75 10.08 3.60
N THR A 30 -27.05 10.83 2.54
CA THR A 30 -28.19 10.57 1.64
C THR A 30 -27.72 10.47 0.19
N LEU A 31 -28.58 10.02 -0.73
CA LEU A 31 -28.22 9.89 -2.14
C LEU A 31 -27.88 11.24 -2.81
N GLN A 32 -28.47 12.33 -2.31
CA GLN A 32 -28.18 13.69 -2.77
C GLN A 32 -26.98 14.32 -2.07
N ASN A 33 -26.66 13.87 -0.86
CA ASN A 33 -25.51 14.32 -0.07
C ASN A 33 -24.81 13.12 0.56
N PRO A 34 -23.97 12.39 -0.22
CA PRO A 34 -23.30 11.19 0.26
C PRO A 34 -22.38 11.53 1.42
N GLY A 35 -22.54 10.78 2.51
CA GLY A 35 -21.71 10.93 3.70
C GLY A 35 -20.35 10.23 3.53
N PRO A 36 -19.42 10.42 4.48
CA PRO A 36 -18.08 9.85 4.44
C PRO A 36 -18.05 8.31 4.29
N ALA A 37 -19.11 7.62 4.72
CA ALA A 37 -19.20 6.16 4.60
C ALA A 37 -19.64 5.68 3.20
N ALA A 38 -20.20 6.54 2.35
CA ALA A 38 -20.79 6.12 1.07
C ALA A 38 -19.76 5.44 0.14
N MET A 39 -18.59 6.06 -0.06
CA MET A 39 -17.53 5.50 -0.91
C MET A 39 -16.93 4.21 -0.33
N PRO A 40 -16.54 4.15 0.95
CA PRO A 40 -16.10 2.91 1.60
C PRO A 40 -17.10 1.76 1.45
N VAL A 41 -18.40 2.02 1.64
CA VAL A 41 -19.44 0.99 1.54
C VAL A 41 -19.61 0.49 0.12
N VAL A 42 -19.64 1.37 -0.89
CA VAL A 42 -19.73 0.94 -2.30
C VAL A 42 -18.54 0.04 -2.66
N LEU A 43 -17.32 0.44 -2.32
CA LEU A 43 -16.12 -0.37 -2.57
C LEU A 43 -16.16 -1.70 -1.83
N ALA A 44 -16.63 -1.70 -0.58
CA ALA A 44 -16.75 -2.92 0.22
C ALA A 44 -17.79 -3.89 -0.35
N VAL A 45 -18.92 -3.39 -0.85
CA VAL A 45 -19.94 -4.21 -1.53
C VAL A 45 -19.38 -4.78 -2.83
N LEU A 46 -18.63 -4.01 -3.62
CA LEU A 46 -17.96 -4.51 -4.82
C LEU A 46 -16.94 -5.60 -4.49
N LEU A 47 -16.12 -5.39 -3.45
CA LEU A 47 -15.16 -6.39 -2.96
C LEU A 47 -15.85 -7.69 -2.54
N LEU A 48 -16.98 -7.61 -1.84
CA LEU A 48 -17.79 -8.77 -1.48
C LEU A 48 -18.36 -9.47 -2.71
N GLY A 49 -18.89 -8.71 -3.67
CA GLY A 49 -19.45 -9.23 -4.91
C GLY A 49 -18.40 -9.96 -5.75
N PHE A 50 -17.24 -9.34 -6.00
CA PHE A 50 -16.13 -9.96 -6.72
C PHE A 50 -15.52 -11.13 -5.94
N GLY A 51 -15.41 -11.02 -4.61
CA GLY A 51 -14.94 -12.10 -3.76
C GLY A 51 -15.84 -13.33 -3.83
N ALA A 52 -17.16 -13.13 -3.73
CA ALA A 52 -18.15 -14.19 -3.89
C ALA A 52 -18.13 -14.79 -5.30
N ALA A 53 -18.02 -13.96 -6.33
CA ALA A 53 -17.90 -14.40 -7.72
C ALA A 53 -16.65 -15.28 -7.92
N LEU A 54 -15.49 -14.87 -7.40
CA LEU A 54 -14.27 -15.68 -7.49
C LEU A 54 -14.38 -17.01 -6.75
N VAL A 55 -15.04 -17.03 -5.59
CA VAL A 55 -15.27 -18.29 -4.84
C VAL A 55 -16.20 -19.23 -5.60
N ALA A 56 -17.27 -18.69 -6.21
CA ALA A 56 -18.29 -19.46 -6.92
C ALA A 56 -17.81 -19.94 -8.31
N LEU A 57 -17.14 -19.07 -9.07
CA LEU A 57 -16.71 -19.36 -10.45
C LEU A 57 -15.27 -19.90 -10.56
N GLY A 58 -14.42 -19.72 -9.54
CA GLY A 58 -12.99 -20.08 -9.55
C GLY A 58 -12.66 -21.58 -9.44
N ALA A 59 -13.54 -22.45 -9.91
CA ALA A 59 -13.36 -23.91 -9.84
C ALA A 59 -12.27 -24.45 -10.78
N GLY A 60 -11.97 -23.72 -11.87
CA GLY A 60 -10.96 -24.10 -12.87
C GLY A 60 -9.54 -23.54 -12.61
N ALA A 61 -9.37 -22.75 -11.56
CA ALA A 61 -8.10 -22.09 -11.28
C ALA A 61 -7.03 -23.03 -10.75
N ALA A 62 -5.76 -22.65 -10.94
CA ALA A 62 -4.62 -23.39 -10.43
C ALA A 62 -4.75 -23.66 -8.93
N ARG A 63 -4.29 -24.84 -8.50
CA ARG A 63 -4.23 -25.19 -7.09
C ARG A 63 -3.30 -24.22 -6.39
N LEU A 64 -3.67 -23.75 -5.20
CA LEU A 64 -2.83 -22.83 -4.42
C LEU A 64 -1.42 -23.42 -4.20
N ALA A 65 -1.33 -24.73 -3.98
CA ALA A 65 -0.06 -25.44 -3.79
C ALA A 65 0.86 -25.45 -5.03
N ALA A 66 0.34 -25.19 -6.22
CA ALA A 66 1.13 -25.07 -7.44
C ALA A 66 1.65 -23.64 -7.67
N VAL A 67 1.16 -22.65 -6.91
CA VAL A 67 1.70 -21.29 -6.93
C VAL A 67 3.01 -21.30 -6.15
N GLY A 68 4.13 -21.34 -6.86
CA GLY A 68 5.43 -21.05 -6.28
C GLY A 68 5.49 -19.56 -5.93
N TRP A 69 5.52 -19.22 -4.63
CA TRP A 69 5.66 -17.84 -4.19
C TRP A 69 7.12 -17.38 -4.30
N SER A 70 7.66 -17.27 -5.53
CA SER A 70 9.06 -16.89 -5.78
C SER A 70 9.42 -15.52 -5.21
N GLU A 71 8.45 -14.59 -5.22
CA GLU A 71 8.64 -13.18 -4.87
C GLU A 71 8.42 -12.86 -3.39
N TRP A 72 8.26 -13.86 -2.52
CA TRP A 72 8.00 -13.63 -1.09
C TRP A 72 9.08 -12.76 -0.43
N ARG A 73 10.33 -12.90 -0.87
CA ARG A 73 11.47 -12.10 -0.36
C ARG A 73 11.33 -10.62 -0.70
N HIS A 74 10.89 -10.31 -1.92
CA HIS A 74 10.62 -8.93 -2.35
C HIS A 74 9.44 -8.36 -1.55
N ALA A 75 8.38 -9.14 -1.35
CA ALA A 75 7.23 -8.72 -0.54
C ALA A 75 7.62 -8.40 0.91
N VAL A 76 8.39 -9.28 1.55
CA VAL A 76 8.89 -9.05 2.92
C VAL A 76 9.83 -7.85 2.99
N ALA A 77 10.69 -7.66 1.98
CA ALA A 77 11.58 -6.50 1.92
C ALA A 77 10.79 -5.19 1.79
N ILE A 78 9.79 -5.13 0.91
CA ILE A 78 8.92 -3.95 0.74
C ILE A 78 8.17 -3.67 2.05
N PHE A 79 7.55 -4.68 2.67
CA PHE A 79 6.87 -4.51 3.95
C PHE A 79 7.80 -4.03 5.06
N GLY A 80 9.02 -4.56 5.13
CA GLY A 80 10.04 -4.13 6.07
C GLY A 80 10.43 -2.66 5.88
N VAL A 81 10.59 -2.22 4.63
CA VAL A 81 10.86 -0.81 4.30
C VAL A 81 9.69 0.08 4.65
N CYS A 82 8.45 -0.33 4.39
CA CYS A 82 7.27 0.43 4.77
C CYS A 82 7.17 0.58 6.29
N ALA A 83 7.41 -0.49 7.06
CA ALA A 83 7.44 -0.44 8.51
C ALA A 83 8.56 0.46 9.03
N PHE A 84 9.76 0.35 8.45
CA PHE A 84 10.88 1.25 8.75
C PHE A 84 10.48 2.70 8.47
N ALA A 85 9.94 3.00 7.29
CA ALA A 85 9.56 4.35 6.89
C ALA A 85 8.53 4.94 7.86
N ALA A 86 7.51 4.17 8.23
CA ALA A 86 6.49 4.63 9.18
C ALA A 86 7.08 5.02 10.55
N LEU A 87 8.08 4.28 11.05
CA LEU A 87 8.73 4.55 12.34
C LEU A 87 9.84 5.60 12.26
N ALA A 88 10.53 5.66 11.12
CA ALA A 88 11.67 6.53 10.87
C ALA A 88 11.24 7.95 10.49
N LEU A 89 10.08 8.13 9.85
CA LEU A 89 9.67 9.42 9.30
C LEU A 89 9.64 10.53 10.36
N GLU A 90 9.07 10.24 11.53
CA GLU A 90 8.98 11.18 12.65
C GLU A 90 10.34 11.40 13.35
N ARG A 91 11.21 10.39 13.35
CA ARG A 91 12.48 10.39 14.09
C ARG A 91 13.66 10.96 13.29
N LEU A 92 13.71 10.67 12.00
CA LEU A 92 14.81 11.00 11.09
C LEU A 92 14.44 12.11 10.11
N GLY A 93 13.14 12.38 9.93
CA GLY A 93 12.63 13.33 8.95
C GLY A 93 12.44 12.70 7.56
N TYR A 94 11.65 13.40 6.74
CA TYR A 94 11.22 12.93 5.43
C TYR A 94 12.38 12.59 4.49
N ARG A 95 13.34 13.50 4.33
CA ARG A 95 14.41 13.37 3.31
C ARG A 95 15.29 12.14 3.56
N VAL A 96 15.79 11.99 4.79
CA VAL A 96 16.68 10.87 5.16
C VAL A 96 15.93 9.54 5.05
N THR A 97 14.71 9.49 5.55
CA THR A 97 13.88 8.28 5.52
C THR A 97 13.59 7.84 4.08
N MET A 98 13.22 8.78 3.20
CA MET A 98 12.91 8.48 1.80
C MET A 98 14.15 8.11 0.99
N VAL A 99 15.29 8.78 1.18
CA VAL A 99 16.54 8.38 0.53
C VAL A 99 16.93 6.97 0.94
N ALA A 100 16.89 6.64 2.24
CA ALA A 100 17.25 5.31 2.74
C ALA A 100 16.27 4.23 2.22
N ALA A 101 14.97 4.51 2.26
CA ALA A 101 13.94 3.60 1.76
C ALA A 101 14.11 3.33 0.26
N LEU A 102 14.26 4.38 -0.56
CA LEU A 102 14.43 4.24 -2.01
C LEU A 102 15.77 3.60 -2.38
N ALA A 103 16.85 3.93 -1.67
CA ALA A 103 18.16 3.29 -1.91
C ALA A 103 18.11 1.79 -1.62
N PHE A 104 17.45 1.38 -0.54
CA PHE A 104 17.29 -0.04 -0.22
C PHE A 104 16.36 -0.75 -1.22
N LEU A 105 15.25 -0.12 -1.62
CA LEU A 105 14.31 -0.73 -2.56
C LEU A 105 14.90 -0.84 -3.97
N VAL A 106 15.50 0.23 -4.49
CA VAL A 106 16.03 0.26 -5.86
C VAL A 106 17.39 -0.43 -5.96
N GLY A 107 18.24 -0.28 -4.94
CA GLY A 107 19.57 -0.89 -4.91
C GLY A 107 19.60 -2.31 -4.36
N GLY A 108 18.85 -2.59 -3.30
CA GLY A 108 18.84 -3.90 -2.64
C GLY A 108 17.84 -4.88 -3.24
N VAL A 109 16.59 -4.42 -3.43
CA VAL A 109 15.48 -5.27 -3.90
C VAL A 109 15.53 -5.40 -5.43
N GLU A 110 15.55 -4.28 -6.15
CA GLU A 110 15.58 -4.25 -7.62
C GLU A 110 17.00 -4.46 -8.21
N ARG A 111 18.05 -4.42 -7.37
CA ARG A 111 19.47 -4.61 -7.76
C ARG A 111 19.92 -3.73 -8.93
N ARG A 112 19.43 -2.50 -9.02
CA ARG A 112 19.86 -1.54 -10.05
C ARG A 112 21.26 -1.02 -9.77
N GLY A 113 21.88 -0.44 -10.79
CA GLY A 113 23.21 0.17 -10.67
C GLY A 113 23.27 1.18 -9.53
N VAL A 114 24.36 1.16 -8.76
CA VAL A 114 24.54 1.99 -7.56
C VAL A 114 24.40 3.48 -7.87
N VAL A 115 24.96 3.92 -9.00
CA VAL A 115 24.85 5.32 -9.46
C VAL A 115 23.39 5.70 -9.77
N PHE A 116 22.68 4.86 -10.53
CA PHE A 116 21.26 5.10 -10.83
C PHE A 116 20.42 5.15 -9.55
N THR A 117 20.64 4.20 -8.63
CA THR A 117 19.96 4.12 -7.34
C THR A 117 20.15 5.40 -6.53
N LEU A 118 21.39 5.86 -6.37
CA LEU A 118 21.72 7.08 -5.62
C LEU A 118 21.09 8.32 -6.25
N VAL A 119 21.26 8.50 -7.56
CA VAL A 119 20.71 9.65 -8.28
C VAL A 119 19.19 9.65 -8.19
N PHE A 120 18.54 8.51 -8.44
CA PHE A 120 17.09 8.39 -8.38
C PHE A 120 16.54 8.62 -6.97
N ALA A 121 17.13 7.98 -5.95
CA ALA A 121 16.70 8.13 -4.57
C ALA A 121 16.83 9.59 -4.09
N LEU A 122 17.96 10.24 -4.41
CA LEU A 122 18.20 11.63 -4.03
C LEU A 122 17.28 12.59 -4.80
N ALA A 123 17.15 12.41 -6.11
CA ALA A 123 16.30 13.24 -6.95
C ALA A 123 14.83 13.16 -6.54
N LEU A 124 14.30 11.95 -6.27
CA LEU A 124 12.94 11.81 -5.79
C LEU A 124 12.77 12.38 -4.39
N ALA A 125 13.62 12.02 -3.43
CA ALA A 125 13.45 12.50 -2.06
C ALA A 125 13.50 14.03 -1.97
N LEU A 126 14.44 14.67 -2.67
CA LEU A 126 14.56 16.14 -2.70
C LEU A 126 13.46 16.78 -3.55
N GLY A 127 13.15 16.21 -4.73
CA GLY A 127 12.13 16.73 -5.62
C GLY A 127 10.74 16.69 -5.00
N THR A 128 10.37 15.57 -4.38
CA THR A 128 9.10 15.44 -3.67
C THR A 128 9.07 16.36 -2.45
N PHE A 129 10.16 16.46 -1.68
CA PHE A 129 10.24 17.45 -0.61
C PHE A 129 10.00 18.88 -1.12
N PHE A 130 10.65 19.29 -2.22
CA PHE A 130 10.48 20.62 -2.80
C PHE A 130 9.04 20.90 -3.25
N VAL A 131 8.39 19.93 -3.91
CA VAL A 131 7.00 20.08 -4.35
C VAL A 131 6.07 20.23 -3.14
N PHE A 132 6.21 19.38 -2.13
CA PHE A 132 5.31 19.41 -0.97
C PHE A 132 5.57 20.61 -0.05
N ASP A 133 6.83 20.95 0.19
CA ASP A 133 7.23 22.04 1.08
C ASP A 133 7.03 23.41 0.44
N THR A 134 7.48 23.60 -0.80
CA THR A 134 7.50 24.91 -1.47
C THR A 134 6.22 25.18 -2.24
N VAL A 135 5.75 24.21 -3.03
CA VAL A 135 4.61 24.42 -3.95
C VAL A 135 3.29 24.22 -3.21
N LEU A 136 3.16 23.14 -2.44
CA LEU A 136 1.94 22.79 -1.73
C LEU A 136 1.88 23.39 -0.31
N ARG A 137 3.00 23.90 0.23
CA ARG A 137 3.13 24.48 1.58
C ARG A 137 2.63 23.54 2.69
N VAL A 138 2.78 22.24 2.50
CA VAL A 138 2.43 21.23 3.51
C VAL A 138 3.67 20.98 4.37
N PRO A 139 3.58 21.18 5.70
CA PRO A 139 4.72 20.95 6.58
C PRO A 139 5.03 19.45 6.63
N LEU A 140 6.11 19.05 5.98
CA LEU A 140 6.66 17.70 6.11
C LEU A 140 7.48 17.60 7.41
N PRO A 141 7.55 16.42 8.04
CA PRO A 141 8.41 16.19 9.19
C PRO A 141 9.88 16.48 8.83
N ARG A 142 10.36 17.63 9.27
CA ARG A 142 11.77 17.99 9.28
C ARG A 142 12.30 17.37 10.58
N GLY A 143 13.08 16.30 10.46
CA GLY A 143 13.58 15.56 11.61
C GLY A 143 14.46 16.43 12.53
N PRO A 144 15.12 15.83 13.53
CA PRO A 144 15.99 16.56 14.47
C PRO A 144 17.14 17.31 13.77
N LEU A 145 17.54 16.84 12.58
CA LEU A 145 18.35 17.61 11.63
C LEU A 145 17.40 18.58 10.91
N ARG A 146 17.24 19.80 11.43
CA ARG A 146 16.30 20.86 10.96
C ARG A 146 16.62 21.42 9.56
N PHE A 147 17.28 20.64 8.69
CA PHE A 147 17.69 21.02 7.35
C PHE A 147 16.73 20.48 6.29
#